data_AF-A0A1L7BHL1-F1
#
_entry.id   AF-A0A1L7BHL1-F1
#
_cell.length_a   1.000
_cell.length_b   1.000
_cell.length_c   1.000
_cell.angle_alpha   90.00
_cell.angle_beta   90.00
_cell.angle_gamma   90.00
#
_symmetry.space_group_name_H-M   'P 1'
#
loop_
_entity.id
_entity.type
_entity.pdbx_description
1 polymer ?
#
loop_
_entity_poly.entity_id
_entity_poly.type
_entity_poly.pdbx_seq_one_letter_code
_entity_poly.pdbx_strand_id
1 'polypeptide(L)'
;MKEREQIVVRALTYGLNDIINNNLDFLDKKDKLTYFDSKTFNEKIDWYISYVDSLLKSDNTPYKFETSKFSNLENIFSKVFNENIVNNELVFNTGKNSFFEPFVISDLLSSTSDRELSQEKIKKVFYSFEKDLKILSDSLNPNSLETMIKKHFSFVPYLIFSKKVVDVSYYDYRKVSAMLSLCLYDYTDGKITSFGDLQNLDEKETFLLIGGDVSGIQKFISKVSSKGALRSYRGRSFFIELLQEIIVNELLEQTEFYRVNIHFIGGGHFYLVLSNTEKNKNILKKIQQKVNNWFIENNLDLSIVMEYVSFKPSDVKNMNVVFSKLAHKINEKKNRLFSDFELEKLFKIRRNGNNMKTCKVCGALTTQLFSLRADEEEIACNFCRTLYNIGKELMDNKKKYIVLTNKNEEDVFEIFGKKYKFSSIPEKVGFKIKESYKFDNNDKNLIRLEVLAYSSTQSLTEMAKNVPGKKLAALKVDVDNLGKIFREGLALKTLIRISALSRLLS
;
A
#
# COMPACT_ATOMS: atom_id res chain seq x y z
N MET A 1 2.88 -17.14 -18.07
CA MET A 1 2.72 -16.71 -16.67
C MET A 1 3.43 -17.72 -15.78
N LYS A 2 4.32 -17.27 -14.90
CA LYS A 2 4.94 -18.13 -13.88
C LYS A 2 3.86 -18.58 -12.87
N GLU A 3 4.03 -19.73 -12.20
CA GLU A 3 3.01 -20.25 -11.26
C GLU A 3 2.65 -19.25 -10.15
N ARG A 4 3.63 -18.50 -9.62
CA ARG A 4 3.41 -17.40 -8.66
C ARG A 4 2.46 -16.33 -9.21
N GLU A 5 2.60 -15.95 -10.49
CA GLU A 5 1.70 -14.99 -11.14
C GLU A 5 0.30 -15.57 -11.30
N GLN A 6 0.19 -16.84 -11.70
CA GLN A 6 -1.09 -17.53 -11.84
C GLN A 6 -1.87 -17.58 -10.53
N ILE A 7 -1.20 -17.87 -9.41
CA ILE A 7 -1.83 -17.89 -8.08
C ILE A 7 -2.43 -16.53 -7.76
N VAL A 8 -1.67 -15.45 -7.93
CA VAL A 8 -2.17 -14.10 -7.62
C VAL A 8 -3.30 -13.69 -8.54
N VAL A 9 -3.14 -13.90 -9.85
CA VAL A 9 -4.18 -13.56 -10.83
C VAL A 9 -5.46 -14.32 -10.54
N ARG A 10 -5.36 -15.64 -10.32
CA ARG A 10 -6.52 -16.50 -10.05
C ARG A 10 -7.18 -16.19 -8.72
N ALA A 11 -6.41 -15.90 -7.68
CA ALA A 11 -6.96 -15.50 -6.38
C ALA A 11 -7.67 -14.14 -6.43
N LEU A 12 -7.15 -13.17 -7.21
CA LEU A 12 -7.78 -11.85 -7.39
C LEU A 12 -9.10 -11.92 -8.17
N THR A 13 -9.19 -12.82 -9.15
CA THR A 13 -10.37 -12.97 -10.03
C THR A 13 -11.31 -14.09 -9.60
N TYR A 14 -11.02 -14.80 -8.50
CA TYR A 14 -11.82 -15.93 -8.04
C TYR A 14 -13.28 -15.52 -7.75
N GLY A 15 -14.23 -16.24 -8.34
CA GLY A 15 -15.67 -15.95 -8.24
C GLY A 15 -16.15 -14.74 -9.05
N LEU A 16 -15.25 -13.98 -9.71
CA LEU A 16 -15.64 -12.87 -10.58
C LEU A 16 -16.40 -13.38 -11.81
N ASN A 17 -16.00 -14.53 -12.36
CA ASN A 17 -16.72 -15.19 -13.46
C ASN A 17 -18.11 -15.67 -13.03
N ASP A 18 -18.31 -16.12 -11.78
CA ASP A 18 -19.64 -16.49 -11.29
C ASP A 18 -20.54 -15.25 -11.16
N ILE A 19 -19.95 -14.12 -10.74
CA ILE A 19 -20.66 -12.83 -10.72
C ILE A 19 -21.09 -12.40 -12.12
N ILE A 20 -20.23 -12.63 -13.12
CA ILE A 20 -20.50 -12.29 -14.52
C ILE A 20 -21.50 -13.28 -15.18
N ASN A 21 -21.31 -14.59 -15.00
CA ASN A 21 -22.00 -15.65 -15.74
C ASN A 21 -23.37 -16.03 -15.17
N ASN A 22 -23.57 -15.99 -13.84
CA ASN A 22 -24.78 -16.56 -13.23
C ASN A 22 -25.91 -15.55 -12.99
N ASN A 23 -25.67 -14.24 -13.07
CA ASN A 23 -26.65 -13.23 -12.65
C ASN A 23 -26.68 -11.95 -13.51
N LEU A 24 -26.04 -11.97 -14.69
CA LEU A 24 -26.13 -10.88 -15.66
C LEU A 24 -26.62 -11.43 -17.01
N ASP A 25 -27.94 -11.61 -17.16
CA ASP A 25 -28.62 -11.63 -18.48
C ASP A 25 -28.47 -10.28 -19.26
N PHE A 26 -27.56 -9.40 -18.82
CA PHE A 26 -27.42 -8.00 -19.23
C PHE A 26 -26.08 -7.66 -19.89
N LEU A 27 -25.09 -8.56 -19.81
CA LEU A 27 -23.89 -8.46 -20.64
C LEU A 27 -24.14 -9.33 -21.87
N ASP A 28 -24.15 -8.72 -23.04
CA ASP A 28 -24.38 -9.43 -24.30
C ASP A 28 -23.42 -10.62 -24.38
N LYS A 29 -23.91 -11.81 -24.78
CA LYS A 29 -23.14 -13.08 -24.72
C LYS A 29 -21.78 -13.02 -25.46
N LYS A 30 -21.57 -11.99 -26.29
CA LYS A 30 -20.33 -11.71 -27.04
C LYS A 30 -19.24 -10.98 -26.25
N ASP A 31 -19.55 -10.30 -25.15
CA ASP A 31 -18.59 -9.54 -24.31
C ASP A 31 -18.08 -10.32 -23.09
N LYS A 32 -18.30 -11.65 -23.06
CA LYS A 32 -17.77 -12.49 -21.98
C LYS A 32 -16.25 -12.35 -21.94
N LEU A 33 -15.73 -12.00 -20.77
CA LEU A 33 -14.32 -11.95 -20.41
C LEU A 33 -13.70 -13.37 -20.48
N THR A 34 -13.52 -13.85 -21.71
CA THR A 34 -12.73 -15.03 -22.09
C THR A 34 -11.26 -14.90 -21.72
N TYR A 35 -10.86 -13.76 -21.15
CA TYR A 35 -9.49 -13.49 -20.71
C TYR A 35 -9.10 -14.28 -19.44
N PHE A 36 -10.07 -14.57 -18.55
CA PHE A 36 -9.82 -15.34 -17.32
C PHE A 36 -10.42 -16.76 -17.37
N ASP A 37 -11.36 -17.01 -18.29
CA ASP A 37 -11.93 -18.32 -18.53
C ASP A 37 -11.06 -19.13 -19.50
N SER A 38 -10.59 -20.27 -19.01
CA SER A 38 -10.03 -21.41 -19.76
C SER A 38 -8.64 -21.24 -20.40
N LYS A 39 -7.62 -21.82 -19.73
CA LYS A 39 -6.64 -22.72 -20.42
C LYS A 39 -5.72 -23.56 -19.52
N THR A 40 -5.78 -23.49 -18.20
CA THR A 40 -5.15 -24.50 -17.33
C THR A 40 -5.90 -24.60 -16.00
N PHE A 41 -6.71 -25.64 -15.85
CA PHE A 41 -7.07 -26.11 -14.52
C PHE A 41 -5.76 -26.54 -13.85
N ASN A 42 -5.28 -25.76 -12.89
CA ASN A 42 -4.13 -26.12 -12.07
C ASN A 42 -4.68 -26.42 -10.68
N GLU A 43 -5.01 -27.69 -10.50
CA GLU A 43 -5.64 -28.22 -9.29
C GLU A 43 -4.88 -27.80 -8.02
N LYS A 44 -3.54 -27.76 -8.09
CA LYS A 44 -2.70 -27.32 -6.96
C LYS A 44 -2.91 -25.85 -6.61
N ILE A 45 -2.98 -24.98 -7.61
CA ILE A 45 -3.24 -23.55 -7.39
C ILE A 45 -4.62 -23.36 -6.74
N ASP A 46 -5.63 -24.08 -7.23
CA ASP A 46 -6.98 -24.03 -6.67
C ASP A 46 -7.02 -24.54 -5.22
N TRP A 47 -6.20 -25.53 -4.86
CA TRP A 47 -6.09 -25.99 -3.48
C TRP A 47 -5.59 -24.90 -2.54
N TYR A 48 -4.55 -24.15 -2.89
CA TYR A 48 -4.07 -23.03 -2.07
C TYR A 48 -5.18 -21.99 -1.85
N ILE A 49 -5.84 -21.56 -2.93
CA ILE A 49 -6.90 -20.55 -2.89
C ILE A 49 -8.09 -21.04 -2.07
N SER A 50 -8.52 -22.28 -2.29
CA SER A 50 -9.67 -22.88 -1.59
C SER A 50 -9.39 -23.07 -0.10
N TYR A 51 -8.17 -23.49 0.25
CA TYR A 51 -7.74 -23.61 1.64
C TYR A 51 -7.75 -22.23 2.31
N VAL A 52 -7.17 -21.20 1.68
CA VAL A 52 -7.20 -19.83 2.22
C VAL A 52 -8.63 -19.32 2.35
N ASP A 53 -9.49 -19.50 1.35
CA ASP A 53 -10.89 -19.10 1.45
C ASP A 53 -11.63 -19.81 2.61
N SER A 54 -11.21 -21.04 2.98
CA SER A 54 -11.72 -21.73 4.18
C SER A 54 -11.24 -21.12 5.50
N LEU A 55 -10.04 -20.53 5.53
CA LEU A 55 -9.52 -19.79 6.70
C LEU A 55 -10.24 -18.44 6.88
N LEU A 56 -10.53 -17.77 5.76
CA LEU A 56 -11.10 -16.43 5.73
C LEU A 56 -12.60 -16.40 6.01
N LYS A 57 -13.32 -17.47 5.69
CA LYS A 57 -14.75 -17.61 6.03
C LYS A 57 -14.89 -17.80 7.54
N SER A 58 -15.63 -16.91 8.18
CA SER A 58 -15.94 -17.01 9.62
C SER A 58 -16.97 -18.10 9.93
N ASP A 59 -17.84 -18.43 8.97
CA ASP A 59 -19.02 -19.27 9.18
C ASP A 59 -19.08 -20.40 8.14
N ASN A 60 -19.37 -21.62 8.61
CA ASN A 60 -19.62 -22.79 7.76
C ASN A 60 -20.99 -22.76 7.06
N THR A 61 -21.68 -21.62 7.02
CA THR A 61 -22.99 -21.51 6.34
C THR A 61 -22.81 -21.72 4.82
N PRO A 62 -23.50 -22.71 4.23
CA PRO A 62 -23.51 -22.90 2.78
C PRO A 62 -24.00 -21.62 2.11
N TYR A 63 -23.33 -21.19 1.04
CA TYR A 63 -23.82 -20.14 0.16
C TYR A 63 -25.14 -20.59 -0.44
N LYS A 64 -26.27 -20.16 0.13
CA LYS A 64 -27.55 -20.19 -0.57
C LYS A 64 -27.55 -18.99 -1.50
N PHE A 65 -27.37 -19.25 -2.79
CA PHE A 65 -27.62 -18.26 -3.83
C PHE A 65 -29.08 -17.83 -3.72
N GLU A 66 -29.31 -16.57 -3.35
CA GLU A 66 -30.63 -15.97 -3.38
C GLU A 66 -30.63 -14.87 -4.44
N THR A 67 -31.51 -15.02 -5.43
CA THR A 67 -31.52 -14.17 -6.63
C THR A 67 -32.20 -12.81 -6.44
N SER A 68 -32.83 -12.56 -5.28
CA SER A 68 -33.80 -11.46 -5.13
C SER A 68 -33.47 -10.38 -4.11
N LYS A 69 -32.49 -10.56 -3.19
CA LYS A 69 -32.11 -9.51 -2.22
C LYS A 69 -30.61 -9.54 -1.91
N PHE A 70 -29.97 -8.41 -2.19
CA PHE A 70 -28.54 -8.20 -1.97
C PHE A 70 -28.32 -7.05 -0.99
N SER A 71 -27.22 -7.09 -0.22
CA SER A 71 -26.88 -6.05 0.75
C SER A 71 -25.73 -5.18 0.26
N ASN A 72 -25.81 -3.87 0.44
CA ASN A 72 -24.67 -2.96 0.33
C ASN A 72 -23.57 -3.35 1.33
N LEU A 73 -22.34 -2.92 1.03
CA LEU A 73 -21.18 -3.08 1.90
C LEU A 73 -21.40 -2.26 3.17
N GLU A 74 -21.38 -2.90 4.33
CA GLU A 74 -21.52 -2.19 5.59
C GLU A 74 -20.26 -1.38 5.92
N ASN A 75 -20.47 -0.17 6.41
CA ASN A 75 -19.38 0.72 6.76
C ASN A 75 -18.70 0.23 8.04
N ILE A 76 -17.49 -0.31 7.92
CA ILE A 76 -16.72 -0.84 9.06
C ILE A 76 -16.48 0.21 10.16
N PHE A 77 -16.43 1.50 9.83
CA PHE A 77 -16.29 2.56 10.84
C PHE A 77 -17.50 2.69 11.76
N SER A 78 -18.70 2.33 11.29
CA SER A 78 -19.90 2.32 12.15
C SER A 78 -19.84 1.28 13.26
N LYS A 79 -18.95 0.27 13.11
CA LYS A 79 -18.74 -0.82 14.06
C LYS A 79 -17.66 -0.53 15.10
N VAL A 80 -16.82 0.46 14.85
CA VAL A 80 -15.71 0.79 15.74
C VAL A 80 -16.26 1.15 17.13
N PHE A 81 -15.89 0.35 18.13
CA PHE A 81 -16.39 0.40 19.52
C PHE A 81 -17.89 0.05 19.72
N ASN A 82 -18.59 -0.42 18.69
CA ASN A 82 -20.04 -0.69 18.72
C ASN A 82 -20.41 -2.16 18.43
N GLU A 83 -19.43 -3.07 18.39
CA GLU A 83 -19.66 -4.50 18.20
C GLU A 83 -19.21 -5.33 19.40
N ASN A 84 -19.96 -6.40 19.68
CA ASN A 84 -19.68 -7.39 20.70
C ASN A 84 -19.80 -8.80 20.12
N ILE A 85 -19.25 -9.80 20.82
CA ILE A 85 -19.45 -11.21 20.47
C ILE A 85 -20.41 -11.80 21.49
N VAL A 86 -21.55 -12.30 21.03
CA VAL A 86 -22.55 -13.01 21.85
C VAL A 86 -22.79 -14.36 21.17
N ASN A 87 -22.66 -15.47 21.90
CA ASN A 87 -22.83 -16.84 21.36
C ASN A 87 -21.98 -17.14 20.11
N ASN A 88 -20.72 -16.67 20.07
CA ASN A 88 -19.81 -16.75 18.90
C ASN A 88 -20.29 -15.99 17.64
N GLU A 89 -21.33 -15.18 17.74
CA GLU A 89 -21.79 -14.31 16.65
C GLU A 89 -21.47 -12.84 16.97
N LEU A 90 -21.15 -12.07 15.94
CA LEU A 90 -21.00 -10.62 16.05
C LEU A 90 -22.37 -9.96 16.21
N VAL A 91 -22.57 -9.25 17.31
CA VAL A 91 -23.78 -8.48 17.62
C VAL A 91 -23.43 -7.00 17.70
N PHE A 92 -24.28 -6.16 17.11
CA PHE A 92 -24.11 -4.70 17.07
C PHE A 92 -24.98 -4.03 18.13
N ASN A 93 -24.38 -3.17 18.94
CA ASN A 93 -25.11 -2.36 19.92
C ASN A 93 -25.73 -1.16 19.19
N THR A 94 -27.03 -1.25 18.88
CA THR A 94 -27.94 -0.13 18.54
C THR A 94 -27.24 1.14 17.98
N GLY A 95 -26.76 1.07 16.74
CA GLY A 95 -26.21 2.19 16.00
C GLY A 95 -26.99 2.45 14.71
N LYS A 96 -26.90 3.67 14.15
CA LYS A 96 -27.34 3.94 12.77
C LYS A 96 -26.35 3.24 11.84
N ASN A 97 -26.68 2.02 11.40
CA ASN A 97 -25.89 1.33 10.39
C ASN A 97 -25.78 2.23 9.15
N SER A 98 -24.57 2.31 8.61
CA SER A 98 -24.32 3.00 7.34
C SER A 98 -23.66 2.03 6.38
N PHE A 99 -23.90 2.24 5.10
CA PHE A 99 -23.49 1.36 4.03
C PHE A 99 -22.81 2.18 2.93
N PHE A 100 -21.92 1.52 2.20
CA PHE A 100 -21.37 2.04 0.96
C PHE A 100 -22.11 1.39 -0.21
N GLU A 101 -22.67 2.24 -1.07
CA GLU A 101 -23.17 1.77 -2.35
C GLU A 101 -21.99 1.42 -3.28
N PRO A 102 -22.20 0.57 -4.29
CA PRO A 102 -21.16 0.29 -5.28
C PRO A 102 -20.80 1.53 -6.10
N PHE A 103 -19.53 1.93 -6.06
CA PHE A 103 -18.97 2.94 -6.94
C PHE A 103 -17.48 2.67 -7.20
N VAL A 104 -16.92 3.36 -8.19
CA VAL A 104 -15.52 3.22 -8.62
C VAL A 104 -14.66 4.26 -7.89
N ILE A 105 -13.45 3.89 -7.45
CA ILE A 105 -12.52 4.83 -6.82
C ILE A 105 -12.14 5.93 -7.82
N SER A 106 -12.83 7.05 -7.68
CA SER A 106 -12.74 8.31 -8.44
C SER A 106 -13.88 9.24 -8.02
N ASP A 107 -14.96 8.66 -7.48
CA ASP A 107 -16.14 9.37 -7.02
C ASP A 107 -15.99 9.83 -5.55
N LEU A 108 -16.77 10.84 -5.15
CA LEU A 108 -16.80 11.32 -3.77
C LEU A 108 -17.29 10.19 -2.84
N LEU A 109 -16.45 9.81 -1.88
CA LEU A 109 -16.82 8.83 -0.85
C LEU A 109 -18.02 9.35 -0.07
N SER A 110 -19.13 8.61 -0.13
CA SER A 110 -20.33 8.88 0.66
C SER A 110 -20.93 7.57 1.16
N SER A 111 -21.56 7.64 2.32
CA SER A 111 -22.29 6.52 2.92
C SER A 111 -23.79 6.80 2.90
N THR A 112 -24.59 5.75 2.75
CA THR A 112 -26.06 5.78 2.82
C THR A 112 -26.57 5.01 4.04
N SER A 113 -27.81 5.28 4.46
CA SER A 113 -28.57 4.39 5.37
C SER A 113 -29.18 3.19 4.63
N ASP A 114 -29.20 3.22 3.30
CA ASP A 114 -29.84 2.19 2.48
C ASP A 114 -29.03 0.91 2.48
N ARG A 115 -29.64 -0.15 2.99
CA ARG A 115 -29.04 -1.49 2.99
C ARG A 115 -29.13 -2.17 1.61
N GLU A 116 -30.13 -1.84 0.81
CA GLU A 116 -30.38 -2.55 -0.45
C GLU A 116 -29.37 -2.16 -1.54
N LEU A 117 -28.75 -3.18 -2.11
CA LEU A 117 -27.76 -3.03 -3.18
C LEU A 117 -28.44 -2.78 -4.53
N SER A 118 -28.12 -1.65 -5.16
CA SER A 118 -28.60 -1.35 -6.51
C SER A 118 -27.86 -2.18 -7.56
N GLN A 119 -28.60 -3.04 -8.26
CA GLN A 119 -28.06 -3.81 -9.38
C GLN A 119 -27.52 -2.91 -10.50
N GLU A 120 -28.14 -1.75 -10.74
CA GLU A 120 -27.67 -0.80 -11.74
C GLU A 120 -26.29 -0.23 -11.38
N LYS A 121 -26.05 0.05 -10.09
CA LYS A 121 -24.73 0.53 -9.62
C LYS A 121 -23.65 -0.54 -9.77
N ILE A 122 -23.97 -1.80 -9.46
CA ILE A 122 -23.04 -2.92 -9.73
C ILE A 122 -22.71 -3.00 -11.22
N LYS A 123 -23.72 -2.95 -12.11
CA LYS A 123 -23.51 -2.99 -13.56
C LYS A 123 -22.56 -1.88 -14.02
N LYS A 124 -22.74 -0.65 -13.53
CA LYS A 124 -21.83 0.48 -13.83
C LYS A 124 -20.39 0.19 -13.41
N VAL A 125 -20.19 -0.40 -12.24
CA VAL A 125 -18.86 -0.84 -11.78
C VAL A 125 -18.25 -1.87 -12.74
N PHE A 126 -19.01 -2.89 -13.14
CA PHE A 126 -18.54 -3.93 -14.07
C PHE A 126 -18.22 -3.38 -15.47
N TYR A 127 -19.08 -2.52 -16.05
CA TYR A 127 -18.79 -1.88 -17.33
C TYR A 127 -17.52 -1.02 -17.27
N SER A 128 -17.31 -0.30 -16.16
CA SER A 128 -16.08 0.46 -15.97
C SER A 128 -14.86 -0.44 -15.85
N PHE A 129 -14.98 -1.58 -15.15
CA PHE A 129 -13.91 -2.57 -15.02
C PHE A 129 -13.53 -3.18 -16.37
N GLU A 130 -14.52 -3.58 -17.17
CA GLU A 130 -14.29 -4.16 -18.49
C GLU A 130 -13.60 -3.16 -19.44
N LYS A 131 -14.02 -1.89 -19.40
CA LYS A 131 -13.39 -0.82 -20.17
C LYS A 131 -11.91 -0.64 -19.82
N ASP A 132 -11.59 -0.59 -18.53
CA ASP A 132 -10.21 -0.41 -18.06
C ASP A 132 -9.35 -1.66 -18.30
N LEU A 133 -9.95 -2.86 -18.23
CA LEU A 133 -9.28 -4.11 -18.57
C LEU A 133 -8.94 -4.19 -20.07
N LYS A 134 -9.81 -3.70 -20.96
CA LYS A 134 -9.52 -3.60 -22.40
C LYS A 134 -8.34 -2.66 -22.69
N ILE A 135 -8.13 -1.61 -21.88
CA ILE A 135 -6.99 -0.69 -22.00
C ILE A 135 -5.66 -1.36 -21.63
N LEU A 136 -5.67 -2.21 -20.59
CA LEU A 136 -4.46 -2.85 -20.06
C LEU A 136 -4.25 -4.30 -20.51
N SER A 137 -5.05 -4.84 -21.44
CA SER A 137 -5.02 -6.25 -21.80
C SER A 137 -3.62 -6.75 -22.19
N ASP A 138 -2.82 -5.92 -22.83
CA ASP A 138 -1.48 -6.27 -23.33
C ASP A 138 -0.37 -6.05 -22.30
N SER A 139 -0.67 -5.35 -21.20
CA SER A 139 0.29 -5.01 -20.13
C SER A 139 -0.13 -5.53 -18.75
N LEU A 140 -1.17 -6.38 -18.70
CA LEU A 140 -1.73 -6.90 -17.47
C LEU A 140 -0.70 -7.79 -16.75
N ASN A 141 -0.38 -7.40 -15.53
CA ASN A 141 0.42 -8.17 -14.59
C ASN A 141 -0.29 -8.21 -13.22
N PRO A 142 0.19 -9.01 -12.25
CA PRO A 142 -0.46 -9.11 -10.95
C PRO A 142 -0.63 -7.76 -10.22
N ASN A 143 0.32 -6.83 -10.34
CA ASN A 143 0.26 -5.53 -9.69
C ASN A 143 -0.77 -4.60 -10.36
N SER A 144 -0.83 -4.56 -11.69
CA SER A 144 -1.84 -3.76 -12.40
C SER A 144 -3.25 -4.33 -12.20
N LEU A 145 -3.37 -5.67 -12.15
CA LEU A 145 -4.64 -6.34 -11.86
C LEU A 145 -5.11 -6.03 -10.44
N GLU A 146 -4.22 -6.10 -9.45
CA GLU A 146 -4.53 -5.71 -8.07
C GLU A 146 -5.10 -4.28 -8.01
N THR A 147 -4.46 -3.32 -8.68
CA THR A 147 -4.93 -1.93 -8.67
C THR A 147 -6.26 -1.75 -9.40
N MET A 148 -6.49 -2.52 -10.48
CA MET A 148 -7.76 -2.54 -11.17
C MET A 148 -8.87 -3.09 -10.27
N ILE A 149 -8.64 -4.23 -9.62
CA ILE A 149 -9.61 -4.79 -8.65
C ILE A 149 -9.84 -3.80 -7.50
N LYS A 150 -8.79 -3.13 -6.99
CA LYS A 150 -8.91 -2.07 -5.99
C LYS A 150 -9.85 -0.97 -6.46
N LYS A 151 -9.60 -0.40 -7.63
CA LYS A 151 -10.38 0.70 -8.20
C LYS A 151 -11.86 0.38 -8.31
N HIS A 152 -12.19 -0.81 -8.81
CA HIS A 152 -13.58 -1.14 -9.15
C HIS A 152 -14.34 -1.82 -8.00
N PHE A 153 -13.67 -2.61 -7.16
CA PHE A 153 -14.34 -3.52 -6.22
C PHE A 153 -14.08 -3.22 -4.74
N SER A 154 -13.56 -2.03 -4.41
CA SER A 154 -13.36 -1.58 -3.02
C SER A 154 -14.64 -1.23 -2.26
N PHE A 155 -15.74 -0.96 -2.96
CA PHE A 155 -17.06 -0.65 -2.40
C PHE A 155 -18.14 -1.65 -2.83
N VAL A 156 -17.71 -2.80 -3.36
CA VAL A 156 -18.57 -3.93 -3.66
C VAL A 156 -18.39 -4.97 -2.54
N PRO A 157 -19.46 -5.45 -1.88
CA PRO A 157 -19.33 -6.47 -0.84
C PRO A 157 -18.77 -7.78 -1.41
N TYR A 158 -17.97 -8.53 -0.64
CA TYR A 158 -17.45 -9.82 -1.13
C TYR A 158 -18.56 -10.89 -1.28
N LEU A 159 -19.67 -10.74 -0.53
CA LEU A 159 -20.88 -11.57 -0.63
C LEU A 159 -21.99 -10.85 -1.42
N ILE A 160 -21.77 -10.62 -2.72
CA ILE A 160 -22.73 -9.91 -3.57
C ILE A 160 -24.11 -10.62 -3.59
N PHE A 161 -24.12 -11.95 -3.62
CA PHE A 161 -25.34 -12.76 -3.77
C PHE A 161 -25.89 -13.33 -2.45
N SER A 162 -25.75 -12.57 -1.37
CA SER A 162 -26.26 -12.96 -0.06
C SER A 162 -27.06 -11.82 0.57
N LYS A 163 -28.10 -12.18 1.34
CA LYS A 163 -28.76 -11.27 2.29
C LYS A 163 -27.87 -10.92 3.48
N LYS A 164 -26.81 -11.70 3.70
CA LYS A 164 -25.86 -11.47 4.80
C LYS A 164 -25.12 -10.16 4.55
N VAL A 165 -25.21 -9.27 5.51
CA VAL A 165 -24.48 -8.01 5.52
C VAL A 165 -23.02 -8.32 5.83
N VAL A 166 -22.11 -7.73 5.07
CA VAL A 166 -20.66 -7.84 5.28
C VAL A 166 -20.03 -6.46 5.28
N ASP A 167 -18.97 -6.30 6.07
CA ASP A 167 -18.17 -5.08 6.18
C ASP A 167 -16.82 -5.18 5.45
N VAL A 168 -16.66 -6.22 4.65
CA VAL A 168 -15.47 -6.50 3.87
C VAL A 168 -15.81 -6.39 2.38
N SER A 169 -15.00 -5.63 1.64
CA SER A 169 -15.16 -5.51 0.20
C SER A 169 -14.62 -6.73 -0.53
N TYR A 170 -15.08 -6.93 -1.77
CA TYR A 170 -14.53 -7.95 -2.67
C TYR A 170 -13.02 -7.75 -2.85
N TYR A 171 -12.56 -6.50 -3.02
CA TYR A 171 -11.13 -6.22 -3.12
C TYR A 171 -10.35 -6.66 -1.88
N ASP A 172 -10.78 -6.27 -0.67
CA ASP A 172 -10.04 -6.61 0.56
C ASP A 172 -9.97 -8.12 0.78
N TYR A 173 -11.10 -8.81 0.54
CA TYR A 173 -11.16 -10.26 0.64
C TYR A 173 -10.18 -10.93 -0.33
N ARG A 174 -10.21 -10.54 -1.61
CA ARG A 174 -9.38 -11.14 -2.66
C ARG A 174 -7.91 -10.77 -2.56
N LYS A 175 -7.59 -9.56 -2.09
CA LYS A 175 -6.23 -9.13 -1.77
C LYS A 175 -5.62 -10.05 -0.71
N VAL A 176 -6.33 -10.28 0.40
CA VAL A 176 -5.84 -11.17 1.48
C VAL A 176 -5.81 -12.63 1.03
N SER A 177 -6.80 -13.07 0.23
CA SER A 177 -6.80 -14.41 -0.34
C SER A 177 -5.56 -14.65 -1.22
N ALA A 178 -5.23 -13.71 -2.12
CA ALA A 178 -4.03 -13.75 -2.96
C ALA A 178 -2.73 -13.69 -2.14
N MET A 179 -2.67 -12.80 -1.15
CA MET A 179 -1.55 -12.63 -0.23
C MET A 179 -1.19 -13.95 0.48
N LEU A 180 -2.16 -14.59 1.14
CA LEU A 180 -1.93 -15.82 1.90
C LEU A 180 -1.70 -17.02 0.97
N SER A 181 -2.41 -17.11 -0.16
CA SER A 181 -2.23 -18.20 -1.12
C SER A 181 -0.81 -18.21 -1.68
N LEU A 182 -0.27 -17.05 -2.04
CA LEU A 182 1.11 -16.93 -2.49
C LEU A 182 2.12 -17.24 -1.38
N CYS A 183 1.83 -16.85 -0.13
CA CYS A 183 2.69 -17.19 1.01
C CYS A 183 2.75 -18.70 1.25
N LEU A 184 1.61 -19.39 1.19
CA LEU A 184 1.57 -20.85 1.35
C LEU A 184 2.33 -21.55 0.22
N TYR A 185 2.13 -21.12 -1.02
CA TYR A 185 2.86 -21.65 -2.16
C TYR A 185 4.38 -21.47 -2.03
N ASP A 186 4.83 -20.29 -1.59
CA ASP A 186 6.25 -20.03 -1.37
C ASP A 186 6.80 -20.84 -0.16
N TYR A 187 6.02 -21.00 0.90
CA TYR A 187 6.40 -21.78 2.08
C TYR A 187 6.57 -23.28 1.77
N THR A 188 5.68 -23.85 0.96
CA THR A 188 5.71 -25.25 0.54
C THR A 188 6.60 -25.50 -0.67
N ASP A 189 7.19 -24.45 -1.25
CA ASP A 189 7.94 -24.50 -2.51
C ASP A 189 7.13 -25.15 -3.66
N GLY A 190 5.80 -24.96 -3.66
CA GLY A 190 4.87 -25.57 -4.61
C GLY A 190 4.72 -27.10 -4.49
N LYS A 191 5.35 -27.74 -3.50
CA LYS A 191 5.47 -29.21 -3.38
C LYS A 191 4.33 -29.88 -2.61
N ILE A 192 3.11 -29.38 -2.75
CA ILE A 192 1.94 -30.11 -2.24
C ILE A 192 1.53 -31.23 -3.20
N THR A 193 1.03 -32.31 -2.62
CA THR A 193 0.53 -33.52 -3.29
C THR A 193 -0.97 -33.70 -3.10
N SER A 194 -1.54 -33.14 -2.03
CA SER A 194 -2.97 -33.18 -1.74
C SER A 194 -3.45 -31.91 -1.03
N PHE A 195 -4.76 -31.68 -1.02
CA PHE A 195 -5.38 -30.62 -0.21
C PHE A 195 -5.09 -30.80 1.30
N GLY A 196 -4.98 -32.05 1.77
CA GLY A 196 -4.68 -32.36 3.16
C GLY A 196 -3.29 -31.88 3.61
N ASP A 197 -2.34 -31.73 2.69
CA ASP A 197 -1.02 -31.16 2.99
C ASP A 197 -1.12 -29.72 3.51
N LEU A 198 -2.11 -28.96 3.04
CA LEU A 198 -2.37 -27.59 3.47
C LEU A 198 -3.05 -27.57 4.86
N GLN A 199 -3.98 -28.48 5.11
CA GLN A 199 -4.62 -28.61 6.43
C GLN A 199 -3.60 -28.97 7.52
N ASN A 200 -2.57 -29.75 7.18
CA ASN A 200 -1.46 -30.07 8.08
C ASN A 200 -0.59 -28.85 8.45
N LEU A 201 -0.83 -27.68 7.84
CA LEU A 201 -0.15 -26.43 8.16
C LEU A 201 -0.91 -25.57 9.18
N ASP A 202 -2.15 -25.90 9.55
CA ASP A 202 -3.03 -25.06 10.39
C ASP A 202 -2.34 -24.55 11.67
N GLU A 203 -1.52 -25.42 12.29
CA GLU A 203 -0.81 -25.13 13.54
C GLU A 203 0.68 -24.83 13.36
N LYS A 204 1.17 -24.76 12.11
CA LYS A 204 2.55 -24.41 11.80
C LYS A 204 2.69 -22.92 11.57
N GLU A 205 3.78 -22.35 12.05
CA GLU A 205 4.12 -20.95 11.78
C GLU A 205 4.54 -20.79 10.30
N THR A 206 3.58 -20.60 9.41
CA THR A 206 3.80 -20.52 7.96
C THR A 206 3.97 -19.09 7.44
N PHE A 207 3.48 -18.09 8.18
CA PHE A 207 3.44 -16.70 7.75
C PHE A 207 4.35 -15.82 8.60
N LEU A 208 4.82 -14.72 8.01
CA LEU A 208 5.51 -13.62 8.69
C LEU A 208 4.68 -12.36 8.53
N LEU A 209 4.31 -11.74 9.65
CA LEU A 209 3.87 -10.35 9.66
C LEU A 209 5.11 -9.48 9.85
N ILE A 210 5.44 -8.70 8.84
CA ILE A 210 6.59 -7.79 8.80
C ILE A 210 6.07 -6.38 9.01
N GLY A 211 6.70 -5.62 9.90
CA GLY A 211 6.41 -4.20 10.12
C GLY A 211 7.66 -3.36 9.95
N GLY A 212 7.55 -2.33 9.11
CA GLY A 212 8.57 -1.29 8.90
C GLY A 212 8.13 0.04 9.49
N ASP A 213 9.06 0.73 10.15
CA ASP A 213 8.88 2.07 10.74
C ASP A 213 10.11 2.93 10.42
N VAL A 214 9.89 4.03 9.70
CA VAL A 214 10.91 5.04 9.43
C VAL A 214 10.88 6.08 10.55
N SER A 215 11.89 6.02 11.42
CA SER A 215 12.09 6.97 12.51
C SER A 215 12.75 8.27 12.02
N GLY A 216 12.41 9.40 12.66
CA GLY A 216 13.00 10.71 12.39
C GLY A 216 12.26 11.57 11.35
N ILE A 217 11.15 11.10 10.79
CA ILE A 217 10.39 11.78 9.71
C ILE A 217 10.08 13.25 10.04
N GLN A 218 9.52 13.53 11.22
CA GLN A 218 9.11 14.89 11.56
C GLN A 218 10.30 15.86 11.55
N LYS A 219 11.43 15.46 12.16
CA LYS A 219 12.67 16.25 12.16
C LYS A 219 13.22 16.42 10.74
N PHE A 220 13.15 15.37 9.93
CA PHE A 220 13.59 15.40 8.54
C PHE A 220 12.78 16.37 7.68
N ILE A 221 11.44 16.34 7.79
CA ILE A 221 10.54 17.17 6.99
C ILE A 221 10.65 18.65 7.39
N SER A 222 10.78 18.94 8.69
CA SER A 222 10.83 20.32 9.19
C SER A 222 12.16 21.04 8.94
N LYS A 223 13.22 20.35 8.49
CA LYS A 223 14.52 20.96 8.12
C LYS A 223 14.42 21.75 6.81
N VAL A 224 13.79 22.93 6.87
CA VAL A 224 13.61 23.84 5.73
C VAL A 224 14.27 25.18 5.99
N SER A 225 14.76 25.84 4.94
CA SER A 225 15.23 27.23 5.05
C SER A 225 14.06 28.22 4.91
N SER A 226 14.24 29.45 5.38
CA SER A 226 13.19 30.50 5.32
C SER A 226 12.76 30.80 3.88
N LYS A 227 13.70 30.81 2.92
CA LYS A 227 13.42 30.97 1.50
C LYS A 227 13.14 29.61 0.86
N GLY A 228 12.03 29.50 0.13
CA GLY A 228 11.68 28.25 -0.55
C GLY A 228 11.15 27.15 0.36
N ALA A 229 10.81 27.48 1.62
CA ALA A 229 10.30 26.56 2.63
C ALA A 229 9.21 25.61 2.12
N LEU A 230 8.19 26.12 1.43
CA LEU A 230 7.07 25.32 0.93
C LEU A 230 7.50 24.26 -0.09
N ARG A 231 8.43 24.59 -1.01
CA ARG A 231 8.97 23.63 -1.98
C ARG A 231 9.79 22.56 -1.28
N SER A 232 10.69 22.95 -0.38
CA SER A 232 11.50 22.01 0.39
C SER A 232 10.64 21.08 1.27
N TYR A 233 9.61 21.63 1.93
CA TYR A 233 8.70 20.85 2.77
C TYR A 233 7.94 19.81 1.94
N ARG A 234 7.33 20.24 0.82
CA ARG A 234 6.61 19.35 -0.10
C ARG A 234 7.53 18.25 -0.64
N GLY A 235 8.72 18.62 -1.09
CA GLY A 235 9.69 17.67 -1.62
C GLY A 235 10.17 16.66 -0.59
N ARG A 236 10.41 17.10 0.66
CA ARG A 236 10.76 16.21 1.79
C ARG A 236 9.62 15.26 2.14
N SER A 237 8.39 15.75 2.22
CA SER A 237 7.21 14.93 2.52
C SER A 237 7.01 13.86 1.46
N PHE A 238 7.02 14.26 0.18
CA PHE A 238 6.89 13.33 -0.94
C PHE A 238 8.06 12.33 -1.01
N PHE A 239 9.28 12.76 -0.69
CA PHE A 239 10.44 11.87 -0.65
C PHE A 239 10.25 10.72 0.35
N ILE A 240 9.63 10.95 1.52
CA ILE A 240 9.37 9.88 2.47
C ILE A 240 8.39 8.85 1.88
N GLU A 241 7.30 9.30 1.26
CA GLU A 241 6.33 8.40 0.59
C GLU A 241 7.00 7.57 -0.51
N LEU A 242 7.76 8.23 -1.40
CA LEU A 242 8.49 7.55 -2.48
C LEU A 242 9.55 6.58 -1.94
N LEU A 243 10.27 6.97 -0.88
CA LEU A 243 11.30 6.14 -0.25
C LEU A 243 10.70 4.85 0.31
N GLN A 244 9.57 4.92 1.01
CA GLN A 244 8.89 3.73 1.54
C GLN A 244 8.49 2.78 0.40
N GLU A 245 7.96 3.33 -0.69
CA GLU A 245 7.56 2.56 -1.86
C GLU A 245 8.75 1.89 -2.56
N ILE A 246 9.90 2.58 -2.65
CA ILE A 246 11.14 1.98 -3.18
C ILE A 246 11.64 0.85 -2.26
N ILE A 247 11.60 1.03 -0.93
CA ILE A 247 12.03 0.00 0.04
C ILE A 247 11.14 -1.23 -0.08
N VAL A 248 9.81 -1.04 -0.08
CA VAL A 248 8.84 -2.12 -0.20
C VAL A 248 8.94 -2.80 -1.56
N ASN A 249 9.15 -2.06 -2.65
CA ASN A 249 9.34 -2.66 -3.96
C ASN A 249 10.62 -3.51 -4.02
N GLU A 250 11.73 -3.05 -3.43
CA GLU A 250 12.96 -3.84 -3.34
C GLU A 250 12.75 -5.13 -2.53
N LEU A 251 11.98 -5.08 -1.43
CA LEU A 251 11.59 -6.27 -0.65
C LEU A 251 10.80 -7.26 -1.50
N LEU A 252 9.78 -6.78 -2.22
CA LEU A 252 8.93 -7.62 -3.07
C LEU A 252 9.71 -8.22 -4.24
N GLU A 253 10.58 -7.44 -4.90
CA GLU A 253 11.44 -7.91 -5.99
C GLU A 253 12.37 -9.04 -5.53
N GLN A 254 13.07 -8.86 -4.41
CA GLN A 254 14.02 -9.87 -3.90
C GLN A 254 13.35 -11.12 -3.34
N THR A 255 12.13 -10.98 -2.80
CA THR A 255 11.34 -12.10 -2.27
C THR A 255 10.47 -12.77 -3.34
N GLU A 256 10.35 -12.18 -4.53
CA GLU A 256 9.50 -12.62 -5.64
C GLU A 256 8.00 -12.62 -5.28
N PHE A 257 7.58 -11.64 -4.49
CA PHE A 257 6.18 -11.38 -4.14
C PHE A 257 5.62 -10.17 -4.90
N TYR A 258 4.31 -9.97 -4.81
CA TYR A 258 3.60 -8.89 -5.52
C TYR A 258 2.95 -7.92 -4.53
N ARG A 259 2.44 -6.80 -5.02
CA ARG A 259 1.83 -5.75 -4.18
C ARG A 259 0.63 -6.23 -3.35
N VAL A 260 -0.03 -7.33 -3.74
CA VAL A 260 -1.08 -7.96 -2.91
C VAL A 260 -0.58 -8.32 -1.52
N ASN A 261 0.73 -8.54 -1.33
CA ASN A 261 1.36 -8.86 -0.04
C ASN A 261 1.64 -7.64 0.86
N ILE A 262 1.38 -6.43 0.38
CA ILE A 262 1.40 -5.22 1.19
C ILE A 262 0.07 -5.13 1.94
N HIS A 263 0.08 -5.36 3.25
CA HIS A 263 -1.10 -5.18 4.09
C HIS A 263 -1.44 -3.69 4.22
N PHE A 264 -0.45 -2.85 4.51
CA PHE A 264 -0.57 -1.40 4.59
C PHE A 264 0.77 -0.72 4.25
N ILE A 265 0.72 0.48 3.68
CA ILE A 265 1.87 1.36 3.49
C ILE A 265 1.39 2.82 3.56
N GLY A 266 2.04 3.65 4.37
CA GLY A 266 1.74 5.08 4.46
C GLY A 266 2.30 5.71 5.74
N GLY A 267 2.51 7.02 5.71
CA GLY A 267 2.84 7.82 6.90
C GLY A 267 4.12 7.38 7.62
N GLY A 268 5.10 6.82 6.91
CA GLY A 268 6.33 6.30 7.52
C GLY A 268 6.29 4.85 7.99
N HIS A 269 5.12 4.19 7.92
CA HIS A 269 4.96 2.79 8.30
C HIS A 269 4.56 1.92 7.12
N PHE A 270 4.91 0.64 7.18
CA PHE A 270 4.38 -0.37 6.28
C PHE A 270 4.26 -1.73 6.97
N TYR A 271 3.29 -2.52 6.53
CA TYR A 271 3.09 -3.90 6.97
C TYR A 271 2.99 -4.82 5.76
N LEU A 272 3.74 -5.91 5.76
CA LEU A 272 3.68 -6.95 4.73
C LEU A 272 3.37 -8.29 5.37
N VAL A 273 2.76 -9.19 4.60
CA VAL A 273 2.67 -10.61 4.93
C VAL A 273 3.42 -11.41 3.89
N LEU A 274 4.47 -12.10 4.33
CA LEU A 274 5.27 -13.02 3.52
C LEU A 274 5.28 -14.41 4.13
N SER A 275 5.84 -15.40 3.43
CA SER A 275 6.03 -16.74 3.97
C SER A 275 7.17 -16.77 5.02
N ASN A 276 7.05 -17.65 6.01
CA ASN A 276 8.06 -17.89 7.04
C ASN A 276 9.20 -18.78 6.53
N THR A 277 10.08 -18.21 5.72
CA THR A 277 11.28 -18.87 5.21
C THR A 277 12.55 -18.15 5.65
N GLU A 278 13.64 -18.89 5.83
CA GLU A 278 14.95 -18.28 6.12
C GLU A 278 15.43 -17.37 4.97
N LYS A 279 15.05 -17.67 3.71
CA LYS A 279 15.26 -16.79 2.55
C LYS A 279 14.68 -15.40 2.83
N ASN A 280 13.39 -15.32 3.16
CA ASN A 280 12.69 -14.04 3.33
C ASN A 280 13.19 -13.27 4.57
N LYS A 281 13.48 -13.97 5.68
CA LYS A 281 14.08 -13.35 6.88
C LYS A 281 15.45 -12.74 6.58
N ASN A 282 16.28 -13.42 5.80
CA ASN A 282 17.61 -12.92 5.43
C ASN A 282 17.54 -11.74 4.46
N ILE A 283 16.61 -11.75 3.50
CA ILE A 283 16.37 -10.61 2.61
C ILE A 283 15.95 -9.37 3.41
N LEU A 284 15.04 -9.53 4.38
CA LEU A 284 14.61 -8.43 5.25
C LEU A 284 15.78 -7.78 5.99
N LYS A 285 16.64 -8.59 6.62
CA LYS A 285 17.84 -8.11 7.33
C LYS A 285 18.80 -7.37 6.39
N LYS A 286 19.05 -7.92 5.20
CA LYS A 286 19.92 -7.31 4.19
C LYS A 286 19.40 -5.95 3.72
N ILE A 287 18.09 -5.85 3.46
CA ILE A 287 17.48 -4.59 3.02
C ILE A 287 17.51 -3.57 4.15
N GLN A 288 17.25 -3.95 5.40
CA GLN A 288 17.37 -3.04 6.54
C GLN A 288 18.78 -2.42 6.63
N GLN A 289 19.81 -3.28 6.58
CA GLN A 289 21.19 -2.84 6.62
C GLN A 289 21.54 -1.95 5.42
N LYS A 290 21.10 -2.30 4.22
CA LYS A 290 21.31 -1.49 3.00
C LYS A 290 20.72 -0.08 3.16
N VAL A 291 19.48 0.02 3.65
CA VAL A 291 18.78 1.30 3.79
C VAL A 291 19.41 2.17 4.89
N ASN A 292 19.70 1.60 6.07
CA ASN A 292 20.32 2.38 7.15
C ASN A 292 21.75 2.83 6.80
N ASN A 293 22.54 1.98 6.13
CA ASN A 293 23.85 2.40 5.61
C ASN A 293 23.71 3.59 4.65
N TRP A 294 22.73 3.55 3.74
CA TRP A 294 22.46 4.65 2.83
C TRP A 294 22.06 5.94 3.55
N PHE A 295 21.25 5.87 4.63
CA PHE A 295 20.94 7.04 5.46
C PHE A 295 22.19 7.64 6.10
N ILE A 296 23.08 6.81 6.64
CA ILE A 296 24.34 7.24 7.29
C ILE A 296 25.27 7.91 6.26
N GLU A 297 25.43 7.30 5.08
CA GLU A 297 26.28 7.80 4.00
C GLU A 297 25.80 9.16 3.47
N ASN A 298 24.48 9.37 3.43
CA ASN A 298 23.87 10.63 3.00
C ASN A 298 23.68 11.65 4.14
N ASN A 299 24.16 11.36 5.36
CA ASN A 299 24.00 12.18 6.56
C ASN A 299 22.52 12.58 6.81
N LEU A 300 21.62 11.62 6.69
CA LEU A 300 20.19 11.80 6.93
C LEU A 300 19.85 11.42 8.37
N ASP A 301 19.10 12.27 9.06
CA ASP A 301 18.56 12.00 10.41
C ASP A 301 17.35 11.05 10.33
N LEU A 302 17.52 9.93 9.65
CA LEU A 302 16.52 8.89 9.43
C LEU A 302 17.09 7.53 9.82
N SER A 303 16.22 6.64 10.25
CA SER A 303 16.56 5.22 10.47
C SER A 303 15.33 4.39 10.19
N ILE A 304 15.50 3.22 9.59
CA ILE A 304 14.41 2.26 9.40
C ILE A 304 14.58 1.10 10.37
N VAL A 305 13.47 0.76 11.03
CA VAL A 305 13.32 -0.45 11.83
C VAL A 305 12.38 -1.39 11.09
N MET A 306 12.85 -2.59 10.78
CA MET A 306 12.01 -3.66 10.22
C MET A 306 12.08 -4.89 11.13
N GLU A 307 10.94 -5.24 11.70
CA GLU A 307 10.80 -6.41 12.57
C GLU A 307 9.72 -7.33 12.03
N TYR A 308 9.72 -8.57 12.52
CA TYR A 308 8.71 -9.56 12.13
C TYR A 308 8.27 -10.46 13.28
N VAL A 309 7.07 -10.99 13.13
CA VAL A 309 6.49 -12.04 13.98
C VAL A 309 5.94 -13.13 13.08
N SER A 310 6.28 -14.37 13.40
CA SER A 310 5.70 -15.53 12.75
C SER A 310 4.30 -15.82 13.29
N PHE A 311 3.41 -16.31 12.44
CA PHE A 311 2.05 -16.69 12.81
C PHE A 311 1.53 -17.84 11.96
N LYS A 312 0.48 -18.49 12.47
CA LYS A 312 -0.12 -19.70 11.90
C LYS A 312 -1.33 -19.37 11.02
N PRO A 313 -1.76 -20.28 10.14
CA PRO A 313 -3.05 -20.14 9.44
C PRO A 313 -4.25 -19.97 10.38
N SER A 314 -4.27 -20.65 11.52
CA SER A 314 -5.35 -20.51 12.50
C SER A 314 -5.42 -19.11 13.14
N ASP A 315 -4.30 -18.38 13.22
CA ASP A 315 -4.25 -17.01 13.77
C ASP A 315 -4.94 -15.97 12.88
N VAL A 316 -5.16 -16.24 11.58
CA VAL A 316 -5.75 -15.30 10.62
C VAL A 316 -7.13 -14.78 11.06
N LYS A 317 -7.87 -15.59 11.83
CA LYS A 317 -9.18 -15.25 12.40
C LYS A 317 -9.08 -14.28 13.57
N ASN A 318 -7.92 -14.14 14.20
CA ASN A 318 -7.69 -13.20 15.30
C ASN A 318 -6.22 -12.77 15.38
N MET A 319 -5.89 -11.65 14.74
CA MET A 319 -4.52 -11.18 14.60
C MET A 319 -4.02 -10.31 15.77
N ASN A 320 -4.81 -10.18 16.85
CA ASN A 320 -4.50 -9.28 17.97
C ASN A 320 -3.13 -9.50 18.59
N VAL A 321 -2.87 -10.77 18.92
CA VAL A 321 -1.63 -11.17 19.59
C VAL A 321 -0.46 -10.96 18.64
N VAL A 322 -0.63 -11.27 17.35
CA VAL A 322 0.41 -11.13 16.32
C VAL A 322 0.81 -9.66 16.14
N PHE A 323 -0.15 -8.75 15.92
CA PHE A 323 0.12 -7.32 15.78
C PHE A 323 0.69 -6.70 17.06
N SER A 324 0.21 -7.11 18.24
CA SER A 324 0.71 -6.60 19.53
C SER A 324 2.17 -7.01 19.76
N LYS A 325 2.52 -8.28 19.48
CA LYS A 325 3.91 -8.77 19.54
C LYS A 325 4.81 -8.00 18.57
N LEU A 326 4.35 -7.74 17.35
CA LEU A 326 5.13 -7.00 16.36
C LEU A 326 5.36 -5.55 16.80
N ALA A 327 4.32 -4.87 17.28
CA ALA A 327 4.43 -3.51 17.80
C ALA A 327 5.43 -3.43 18.97
N HIS A 328 5.42 -4.41 19.87
CA HIS A 328 6.41 -4.50 20.96
C HIS A 328 7.84 -4.61 20.41
N LYS A 329 8.11 -5.55 19.50
CA LYS A 329 9.44 -5.72 18.90
C LYS A 329 9.94 -4.46 18.21
N ILE A 330 9.09 -3.78 17.44
CA ILE A 330 9.43 -2.52 16.78
C ILE A 330 9.80 -1.45 17.83
N ASN A 331 9.00 -1.30 18.88
CA ASN A 331 9.27 -0.32 19.94
C ASN A 331 10.56 -0.61 20.71
N GLU A 332 10.82 -1.87 21.05
CA GLU A 332 12.09 -2.28 21.67
C GLU A 332 13.27 -1.95 20.76
N LYS A 333 13.16 -2.25 19.46
CA LYS A 333 14.21 -1.97 18.49
C LYS A 333 14.42 -0.47 18.28
N LYS A 334 13.38 0.35 18.40
CA LYS A 334 13.49 1.83 18.37
C LYS A 334 14.30 2.41 19.52
N ASN A 335 14.42 1.71 20.65
CA ASN A 335 15.33 2.09 21.73
C ASN A 335 16.80 1.73 21.44
N ARG A 336 17.06 0.94 20.39
CA ARG A 336 18.38 0.47 19.95
C ARG A 336 18.49 0.48 18.41
N LEU A 337 18.33 1.68 17.85
CA LEU A 337 18.21 1.91 16.40
C LEU A 337 19.41 1.37 15.62
N PHE A 338 20.62 1.64 16.10
CA PHE A 338 21.86 1.33 15.41
C PHE A 338 22.47 0.03 15.93
N SER A 339 22.97 -0.78 15.01
CA SER A 339 23.88 -1.90 15.27
C SER A 339 25.29 -1.40 15.60
N ASP A 340 26.11 -2.25 16.21
CA ASP A 340 27.51 -1.92 16.53
C ASP A 340 28.28 -1.45 15.30
N PHE A 341 28.08 -2.11 14.15
CA PHE A 341 28.68 -1.71 12.87
C PHE A 341 28.25 -0.30 12.41
N GLU A 342 26.99 0.07 12.60
CA GLU A 342 26.48 1.40 12.26
C GLU A 342 27.02 2.45 13.23
N LEU A 343 27.12 2.12 14.53
CA LEU A 343 27.71 2.99 15.54
C LEU A 343 29.20 3.24 15.28
N GLU A 344 29.97 2.23 14.89
CA GLU A 344 31.37 2.40 14.48
C GLU A 344 31.51 3.38 13.31
N LYS A 345 30.63 3.31 12.31
CA LYS A 345 30.60 4.26 11.19
C LYS A 345 30.23 5.68 11.64
N LEU A 346 29.26 5.80 12.55
CA LEU A 346 28.75 7.09 13.04
C LEU A 346 29.76 7.81 13.95
N PHE A 347 30.42 7.07 14.85
CA PHE A 347 31.38 7.62 15.80
C PHE A 347 32.80 7.71 15.27
N LYS A 348 33.06 7.26 14.03
CA LYS A 348 34.36 7.46 13.40
C LYS A 348 34.66 8.95 13.29
N ILE A 349 35.70 9.40 13.99
CA ILE A 349 36.15 10.80 13.96
C ILE A 349 36.52 11.14 12.51
N ARG A 350 35.66 11.90 11.85
CA ARG A 350 35.95 12.45 10.54
C ARG A 350 36.89 13.65 10.74
N ARG A 351 38.20 13.42 10.62
CA ARG A 351 39.20 14.50 10.50
C ARG A 351 39.03 15.14 9.12
N ASN A 352 37.97 15.93 8.96
CA ASN A 352 37.66 16.57 7.70
C ASN A 352 38.69 17.68 7.44
N GLY A 353 39.33 17.65 6.26
CA GLY A 353 40.26 18.69 5.83
C GLY A 353 39.59 20.06 5.71
N ASN A 354 40.41 21.11 5.65
CA ASN A 354 40.05 22.53 5.72
C ASN A 354 38.97 23.06 4.72
N ASN A 355 38.43 22.22 3.82
CA ASN A 355 37.53 22.63 2.72
C ASN A 355 36.06 22.21 2.88
N MET A 356 35.62 21.78 4.06
CA MET A 356 34.22 21.45 4.29
C MET A 356 33.35 22.68 4.59
N LYS A 357 32.16 22.71 3.99
CA LYS A 357 31.13 23.74 4.19
C LYS A 357 29.91 23.14 4.89
N THR A 358 29.17 23.94 5.66
CA THR A 358 27.93 23.50 6.32
C THR A 358 26.71 23.92 5.52
N CYS A 359 25.83 22.96 5.22
CA CYS A 359 24.54 23.23 4.59
C CYS A 359 23.63 24.01 5.54
N LYS A 360 23.19 25.22 5.14
CA LYS A 360 22.30 26.07 5.94
C LYS A 360 20.87 25.52 6.05
N VAL A 361 20.53 24.47 5.28
CA VAL A 361 19.19 23.84 5.28
C VAL A 361 19.11 22.67 6.26
N CYS A 362 20.04 21.71 6.18
CA CYS A 362 19.99 20.48 6.98
C CYS A 362 21.08 20.35 8.05
N GLY A 363 22.10 21.22 8.02
CA GLY A 363 23.26 21.18 8.91
C GLY A 363 24.36 20.19 8.50
N ALA A 364 24.20 19.44 7.41
CA ALA A 364 25.21 18.49 6.96
C ALA A 364 26.47 19.18 6.43
N LEU A 365 27.63 18.58 6.71
CA LEU A 365 28.91 18.97 6.11
C LEU A 365 29.01 18.44 4.68
N THR A 366 29.49 19.27 3.76
CA THR A 366 29.61 18.97 2.33
C THR A 366 30.82 19.69 1.73
N THR A 367 31.37 19.15 0.65
CA THR A 367 32.45 19.79 -0.12
C THR A 367 31.93 20.90 -1.04
N GLN A 368 30.66 20.81 -1.44
CA GLN A 368 30.03 21.75 -2.36
C GLN A 368 28.65 22.17 -1.84
N LEU A 369 28.36 23.46 -1.98
CA LEU A 369 27.03 24.04 -1.77
C LEU A 369 26.44 24.43 -3.12
N PHE A 370 25.12 24.52 -3.16
CA PHE A 370 24.34 24.86 -4.34
C PHE A 370 23.31 25.92 -3.97
N SER A 371 22.96 26.75 -4.94
CA SER A 371 21.83 27.67 -4.85
C SER A 371 20.51 26.91 -5.02
N LEU A 372 19.49 27.28 -4.24
CA LEU A 372 18.13 26.73 -4.39
C LEU A 372 17.33 27.47 -5.47
N ARG A 373 17.76 28.67 -5.86
CA ARG A 373 17.15 29.50 -6.90
C ARG A 373 18.26 30.14 -7.71
N ALA A 374 17.96 30.47 -8.97
CA ALA A 374 18.84 31.30 -9.78
C ALA A 374 19.13 32.61 -9.02
N ASP A 375 20.37 33.07 -9.09
CA ASP A 375 20.83 34.34 -8.54
C ASP A 375 20.78 34.47 -7.00
N GLU A 376 20.67 33.35 -6.28
CA GLU A 376 20.79 33.31 -4.81
C GLU A 376 22.12 32.68 -4.35
N GLU A 377 22.53 32.96 -3.11
CA GLU A 377 23.71 32.39 -2.46
C GLU A 377 23.67 30.84 -2.44
N GLU A 378 24.82 30.20 -2.58
CA GLU A 378 24.96 28.76 -2.40
C GLU A 378 24.83 28.38 -0.92
N ILE A 379 23.70 27.79 -0.54
CA ILE A 379 23.38 27.50 0.87
C ILE A 379 23.04 26.03 1.14
N ALA A 380 22.81 25.22 0.11
CA ALA A 380 22.25 23.87 0.24
C ALA A 380 23.25 22.80 -0.21
N CYS A 381 23.30 21.65 0.48
CA CYS A 381 23.96 20.46 -0.05
C CYS A 381 23.18 19.88 -1.24
N ASN A 382 23.81 18.98 -2.01
CA ASN A 382 23.19 18.35 -3.18
C ASN A 382 21.83 17.73 -2.84
N PHE A 383 21.75 16.95 -1.75
CA PHE A 383 20.50 16.30 -1.34
C PHE A 383 19.38 17.31 -1.04
N CYS A 384 19.67 18.42 -0.35
CA CYS A 384 18.67 19.47 -0.08
C CYS A 384 18.21 20.17 -1.37
N ARG A 385 19.12 20.39 -2.32
CA ARG A 385 18.78 20.90 -3.65
C ARG A 385 17.87 19.93 -4.41
N THR A 386 18.19 18.64 -4.38
CA THR A 386 17.36 17.59 -4.99
C THR A 386 15.95 17.57 -4.42
N LEU A 387 15.78 17.57 -3.10
CA LEU A 387 14.45 17.60 -2.48
C LEU A 387 13.67 18.87 -2.83
N TYR A 388 14.34 20.02 -2.87
CA TYR A 388 13.71 21.25 -3.32
C TYR A 388 13.21 21.15 -4.77
N ASN A 389 14.01 20.56 -5.67
CA ASN A 389 13.62 20.32 -7.06
C ASN A 389 12.46 19.33 -7.16
N ILE A 390 12.47 18.22 -6.42
CA ILE A 390 11.33 17.29 -6.31
C ILE A 390 10.04 18.03 -5.95
N GLY A 391 10.09 18.91 -4.93
CA GLY A 391 8.93 19.70 -4.52
C GLY A 391 8.45 20.73 -5.55
N LYS A 392 9.34 21.21 -6.42
CA LYS A 392 9.00 22.05 -7.58
C LYS A 392 8.33 21.22 -8.68
N GLU A 393 8.93 20.09 -9.05
CA GLU A 393 8.47 19.20 -10.14
C GLU A 393 7.13 18.54 -9.84
N LEU A 394 6.85 18.23 -8.56
CA LEU A 394 5.56 17.66 -8.15
C LEU A 394 4.37 18.57 -8.51
N MET A 395 4.58 19.88 -8.66
CA MET A 395 3.54 20.82 -9.06
C MET A 395 3.22 20.80 -10.56
N ASP A 396 4.12 20.29 -11.40
CA ASP A 396 3.91 20.29 -12.85
C ASP A 396 2.88 19.21 -13.21
N ASN A 397 1.65 19.63 -13.56
CA ASN A 397 0.55 18.74 -13.91
C ASN A 397 0.82 17.88 -15.15
N LYS A 398 1.80 18.26 -15.99
CA LYS A 398 2.23 17.44 -17.13
C LYS A 398 3.09 16.26 -16.69
N LYS A 399 3.81 16.37 -15.56
CA LYS A 399 4.68 15.33 -15.01
C LYS A 399 3.88 14.38 -14.14
N LYS A 400 3.35 13.32 -14.76
CA LYS A 400 2.50 12.31 -14.13
C LYS A 400 3.27 11.09 -13.59
N TYR A 401 4.53 10.94 -13.99
CA TYR A 401 5.32 9.75 -13.71
C TYR A 401 6.67 10.10 -13.07
N ILE A 402 7.23 9.14 -12.34
CA ILE A 402 8.64 9.06 -11.98
C ILE A 402 9.21 7.78 -12.56
N VAL A 403 10.21 7.88 -13.43
CA VAL A 403 10.71 6.75 -14.21
C VAL A 403 12.17 6.47 -13.91
N LEU A 404 12.57 5.20 -14.01
CA LEU A 404 13.98 4.83 -13.96
C LEU A 404 14.71 5.33 -15.20
N THR A 405 15.95 5.82 -15.04
CA THR A 405 16.76 6.26 -16.17
C THR A 405 18.24 5.94 -15.95
N ASN A 406 18.97 5.72 -17.04
CA ASN A 406 20.43 5.54 -17.00
C ASN A 406 21.19 6.84 -17.33
N LYS A 407 20.47 7.92 -17.62
CA LYS A 407 21.07 9.19 -18.00
C LYS A 407 21.53 9.98 -16.78
N ASN A 408 22.59 10.75 -16.95
CA ASN A 408 23.11 11.70 -15.96
C ASN A 408 22.70 13.11 -16.38
N GLU A 409 21.45 13.47 -16.12
CA GLU A 409 20.88 14.80 -16.39
C GLU A 409 20.70 15.56 -15.06
N GLU A 410 20.56 16.88 -15.10
CA GLU A 410 20.50 17.73 -13.89
C GLU A 410 19.23 17.51 -13.03
N ASP A 411 18.15 17.03 -13.63
CA ASP A 411 16.87 16.74 -12.97
C ASP A 411 16.74 15.29 -12.47
N VAL A 412 17.80 14.49 -12.64
CA VAL A 412 17.86 13.10 -12.15
C VAL A 412 18.23 13.08 -10.68
N PHE A 413 17.54 12.25 -9.90
CA PHE A 413 17.84 11.99 -8.50
C PHE A 413 18.07 10.51 -8.25
N GLU A 414 18.92 10.19 -7.27
CA GLU A 414 19.35 8.82 -6.99
C GLU A 414 18.89 8.36 -5.61
N ILE A 415 18.34 7.14 -5.55
CA ILE A 415 17.96 6.46 -4.31
C ILE A 415 18.46 5.02 -4.40
N PHE A 416 19.29 4.59 -3.45
CA PHE A 416 19.90 3.25 -3.43
C PHE A 416 20.63 2.83 -4.71
N GLY A 417 21.31 3.75 -5.40
CA GLY A 417 21.99 3.47 -6.66
C GLY A 417 21.08 3.47 -7.91
N LYS A 418 19.75 3.58 -7.72
CA LYS A 418 18.78 3.69 -8.82
C LYS A 418 18.50 5.16 -9.11
N LYS A 419 18.54 5.54 -10.39
CA LYS A 419 18.33 6.91 -10.87
C LYS A 419 16.91 7.11 -11.38
N TYR A 420 16.29 8.19 -10.94
CA TYR A 420 14.90 8.52 -11.18
C TYR A 420 14.77 9.93 -11.74
N LYS A 421 13.78 10.15 -12.60
CA LYS A 421 13.40 11.49 -13.09
C LYS A 421 11.89 11.60 -13.20
N PHE A 422 11.37 12.83 -13.12
CA PHE A 422 9.97 13.09 -13.42
C PHE A 422 9.74 13.06 -14.94
N SER A 423 8.61 12.50 -15.37
CA SER A 423 8.27 12.35 -16.78
C SER A 423 6.79 12.60 -17.04
N SER A 424 6.48 13.09 -18.24
CA SER A 424 5.11 13.17 -18.78
C SER A 424 4.66 11.89 -19.48
N ILE A 425 5.61 11.03 -19.85
CA ILE A 425 5.37 9.78 -20.57
C ILE A 425 5.81 8.63 -19.65
N PRO A 426 5.03 7.54 -19.54
CA PRO A 426 5.48 6.37 -18.82
C PRO A 426 6.63 5.71 -19.59
N GLU A 427 7.74 5.43 -18.91
CA GLU A 427 8.78 4.52 -19.41
C GLU A 427 8.53 3.11 -18.85
N LYS A 428 9.37 2.12 -19.23
CA LYS A 428 9.10 0.68 -18.97
C LYS A 428 8.92 0.28 -17.50
N VAL A 429 9.48 1.03 -16.54
CA VAL A 429 9.40 0.77 -15.09
C VAL A 429 9.41 2.11 -14.35
N GLY A 430 8.50 2.29 -13.41
CA GLY A 430 8.42 3.51 -12.62
C GLY A 430 7.16 3.63 -11.77
N PHE A 431 6.89 4.85 -11.33
CA PHE A 431 5.78 5.23 -10.48
C PHE A 431 4.84 6.19 -11.22
N LYS A 432 3.53 5.92 -11.19
CA LYS A 432 2.49 6.89 -11.56
C LYS A 432 2.08 7.64 -10.30
N ILE A 433 2.33 8.95 -10.29
CA ILE A 433 2.23 9.79 -9.08
C ILE A 433 1.04 10.76 -9.13
N LYS A 434 0.35 10.82 -10.28
CA LYS A 434 -0.85 11.62 -10.51
C LYS A 434 -1.84 10.77 -11.28
N GLU A 435 -3.12 11.02 -11.03
CA GLU A 435 -4.20 10.27 -11.69
C GLU A 435 -4.04 8.76 -11.52
N SER A 436 -3.70 8.33 -10.30
CA SER A 436 -3.26 6.96 -9.99
C SER A 436 -4.26 5.88 -10.39
N TYR A 437 -5.56 6.21 -10.45
CA TYR A 437 -6.62 5.31 -10.91
C TYR A 437 -7.04 5.48 -12.38
N LYS A 438 -6.38 6.35 -13.15
CA LYS A 438 -6.56 6.39 -14.61
C LYS A 438 -5.59 5.41 -15.27
N PHE A 439 -6.10 4.63 -16.21
CA PHE A 439 -5.32 3.67 -16.97
C PHE A 439 -5.12 4.17 -18.39
N ASP A 440 -3.90 4.04 -18.88
CA ASP A 440 -3.49 4.42 -20.24
C ASP A 440 -2.82 3.21 -20.93
N ASN A 441 -2.95 3.07 -22.25
CA ASN A 441 -2.34 1.94 -23.00
C ASN A 441 -0.81 1.83 -22.83
N ASN A 442 -0.16 2.94 -22.46
CA ASN A 442 1.28 3.01 -22.24
C ASN A 442 1.69 2.69 -20.79
N ASP A 443 0.73 2.49 -19.87
CA ASP A 443 1.02 2.12 -18.49
C ASP A 443 1.47 0.66 -18.40
N LYS A 444 2.76 0.42 -18.64
CA LYS A 444 3.38 -0.90 -18.51
C LYS A 444 4.23 -0.96 -17.25
N ASN A 445 3.99 -1.95 -16.39
CA ASN A 445 4.78 -2.21 -15.18
C ASN A 445 4.98 -0.99 -14.27
N LEU A 446 3.94 -0.16 -14.11
CA LEU A 446 3.96 1.01 -13.23
C LEU A 446 3.37 0.69 -11.86
N ILE A 447 4.05 1.17 -10.82
CA ILE A 447 3.51 1.23 -9.47
C ILE A 447 2.70 2.52 -9.34
N ARG A 448 1.47 2.45 -8.84
CA ARG A 448 0.60 3.62 -8.68
C ARG A 448 0.67 4.12 -7.25
N LEU A 449 1.12 5.36 -7.07
CA LEU A 449 1.25 5.98 -5.75
C LEU A 449 0.00 6.78 -5.41
N GLU A 450 -0.56 6.55 -4.24
CA GLU A 450 -1.73 7.27 -3.72
C GLU A 450 -1.25 8.49 -2.93
N VAL A 451 -0.75 9.50 -3.65
CA VAL A 451 -0.22 10.73 -3.05
C VAL A 451 -1.18 11.89 -3.28
N LEU A 452 -1.54 12.57 -2.19
CA LEU A 452 -2.26 13.85 -2.25
C LEU A 452 -1.28 14.98 -2.57
N ALA A 453 -1.27 15.42 -3.83
CA ALA A 453 -0.40 16.49 -4.32
C ALA A 453 -1.16 17.81 -4.58
N TYR A 454 -2.21 18.12 -3.80
CA TYR A 454 -2.92 19.38 -3.98
C TYR A 454 -2.03 20.58 -3.60
N SER A 455 -1.84 21.49 -4.55
CA SER A 455 -1.19 22.76 -4.30
C SER A 455 -1.59 23.79 -5.33
N SER A 456 -1.87 25.00 -4.88
CA SER A 456 -2.25 26.12 -5.75
C SER A 456 -1.08 27.05 -6.10
N THR A 457 -0.03 27.12 -5.28
CA THR A 457 1.08 28.07 -5.47
C THR A 457 2.47 27.47 -5.20
N GLN A 458 3.51 28.10 -5.74
CA GLN A 458 4.90 27.67 -5.57
C GLN A 458 5.53 28.22 -4.28
N SER A 459 4.94 29.24 -3.67
CA SER A 459 5.49 29.90 -2.49
C SER A 459 4.43 30.40 -1.52
N LEU A 460 4.81 30.50 -0.25
CA LEU A 460 3.96 31.10 0.79
C LEU A 460 3.68 32.58 0.51
N THR A 461 4.64 33.32 -0.06
CA THR A 461 4.46 34.73 -0.44
C THR A 461 3.38 34.90 -1.51
N GLU A 462 3.37 34.05 -2.52
CA GLU A 462 2.34 34.03 -3.56
C GLU A 462 0.97 33.67 -2.98
N MET A 463 0.93 32.69 -2.06
CA MET A 463 -0.31 32.33 -1.36
C MET A 463 -0.88 33.51 -0.56
N ALA A 464 -0.04 34.21 0.21
CA ALA A 464 -0.47 35.34 1.04
C ALA A 464 -0.94 36.56 0.24
N LYS A 465 -0.45 36.76 -0.99
CA LYS A 465 -0.86 37.89 -1.85
C LYS A 465 -2.36 37.87 -2.18
N ASN A 466 -2.94 36.68 -2.29
CA ASN A 466 -4.31 36.47 -2.75
C ASN A 466 -5.32 36.31 -1.59
N VAL A 467 -4.90 36.52 -0.33
CA VAL A 467 -5.73 36.28 0.86
C VAL A 467 -5.94 37.60 1.62
N PRO A 468 -7.19 37.93 2.03
CA PRO A 468 -7.48 39.08 2.88
C PRO A 468 -6.60 39.10 4.14
N GLY A 469 -5.99 40.25 4.43
CA GLY A 469 -5.12 40.42 5.60
C GLY A 469 -3.68 39.88 5.43
N LYS A 470 -3.34 39.25 4.29
CA LYS A 470 -1.98 38.77 3.96
C LYS A 470 -1.35 37.87 5.04
N LYS A 471 -2.17 37.10 5.76
CA LYS A 471 -1.72 36.15 6.78
C LYS A 471 -1.71 34.73 6.22
N LEU A 472 -0.80 33.92 6.75
CA LEU A 472 -0.75 32.48 6.48
C LEU A 472 -1.40 31.73 7.66
N ALA A 473 -2.22 30.74 7.34
CA ALA A 473 -2.74 29.78 8.31
C ALA A 473 -2.11 28.42 8.03
N ALA A 474 -1.79 27.68 9.10
CA ALA A 474 -1.36 26.30 9.01
C ALA A 474 -2.35 25.44 9.80
N LEU A 475 -2.85 24.37 9.18
CA LEU A 475 -3.72 23.39 9.82
C LEU A 475 -2.96 22.07 9.93
N LYS A 476 -2.88 21.54 11.16
CA LYS A 476 -2.42 20.19 11.43
C LYS A 476 -3.56 19.46 12.12
N VAL A 477 -3.97 18.34 11.54
CA VAL A 477 -5.03 17.45 12.06
C VAL A 477 -4.47 16.04 12.17
N ASP A 478 -5.00 15.28 13.10
CA ASP A 478 -4.65 13.88 13.33
C ASP A 478 -5.92 13.09 13.69
N VAL A 479 -5.93 11.79 13.45
CA VAL A 479 -7.05 10.93 13.83
C VAL A 479 -6.92 10.59 15.32
N ASP A 480 -7.92 11.02 16.09
CA ASP A 480 -7.94 10.75 17.53
C ASP A 480 -7.96 9.26 17.83
N ASN A 481 -7.08 8.83 18.73
CA ASN A 481 -7.02 7.46 19.24
C ASN A 481 -6.85 6.38 18.16
N LEU A 482 -6.19 6.68 17.03
CA LEU A 482 -5.97 5.73 15.93
C LEU A 482 -5.42 4.37 16.41
N GLY A 483 -4.43 4.39 17.32
CA GLY A 483 -3.88 3.17 17.92
C GLY A 483 -4.90 2.38 18.74
N LYS A 484 -5.84 3.05 19.43
CA LYS A 484 -6.94 2.39 20.16
C LYS A 484 -7.96 1.78 19.19
N ILE A 485 -8.27 2.46 18.09
CA ILE A 485 -9.19 1.96 17.05
C ILE A 485 -8.67 0.61 16.51
N PHE A 486 -7.40 0.51 16.15
CA PHE A 486 -6.83 -0.76 15.67
C PHE A 486 -6.70 -1.84 16.75
N ARG A 487 -6.45 -1.44 18.01
CA ARG A 487 -6.27 -2.40 19.12
C ARG A 487 -7.58 -2.91 19.71
N GLU A 488 -8.62 -2.09 19.76
CA GLU A 488 -9.84 -2.35 20.56
C GLU A 488 -11.13 -2.04 19.79
N GLY A 489 -11.04 -1.35 18.64
CA GLY A 489 -12.21 -0.86 17.91
C GLY A 489 -13.08 -1.96 17.31
N LEU A 490 -12.50 -3.09 16.94
CA LEU A 490 -13.24 -4.24 16.41
C LEU A 490 -13.18 -5.40 17.40
N ALA A 491 -14.29 -6.07 17.67
CA ALA A 491 -14.37 -7.28 18.48
C ALA A 491 -13.64 -8.45 17.80
N LEU A 492 -13.91 -8.71 16.52
CA LEU A 492 -13.19 -9.70 15.71
C LEU A 492 -12.16 -9.03 14.79
N LYS A 493 -10.88 -9.10 15.19
CA LYS A 493 -9.76 -8.50 14.47
C LYS A 493 -9.09 -9.50 13.53
N THR A 494 -9.84 -9.94 12.52
CA THR A 494 -9.33 -10.81 11.44
C THR A 494 -8.35 -10.03 10.56
N LEU A 495 -7.45 -10.73 9.86
CA LEU A 495 -6.50 -10.07 8.96
C LEU A 495 -7.20 -9.21 7.88
N ILE A 496 -8.34 -9.67 7.36
CA ILE A 496 -9.11 -8.96 6.33
C ILE A 496 -9.78 -7.71 6.88
N ARG A 497 -10.39 -7.77 8.06
CA ARG A 497 -11.07 -6.61 8.64
C ARG A 497 -10.07 -5.49 8.98
N ILE A 498 -8.88 -5.86 9.46
CA ILE A 498 -7.79 -4.88 9.65
C ILE A 498 -7.34 -4.32 8.29
N SER A 499 -7.23 -5.13 7.24
CA SER A 499 -6.89 -4.65 5.88
C SER A 499 -7.94 -3.65 5.35
N ALA A 500 -9.23 -3.97 5.51
CA ALA A 500 -10.34 -3.12 5.08
C ALA A 500 -10.35 -1.77 5.83
N LEU A 501 -10.16 -1.82 7.16
CA LEU A 501 -10.07 -0.63 7.99
C LEU A 501 -8.87 0.26 7.59
N SER A 502 -7.68 -0.33 7.42
CA SER A 502 -6.49 0.40 6.98
C SER A 502 -6.67 1.05 5.61
N ARG A 503 -7.29 0.34 4.65
CA ARG A 503 -7.57 0.87 3.31
C ARG A 503 -8.53 2.05 3.34
N LEU A 504 -9.57 2.01 4.16
CA LEU A 504 -10.55 3.09 4.24
C LEU A 504 -10.03 4.34 4.99
N LEU A 505 -9.02 4.16 5.85
CA LEU A 505 -8.32 5.27 6.52
C LEU A 505 -7.26 5.94 5.63
N SER A 506 -6.73 5.20 4.66
CA SER A 506 -5.76 5.70 3.67
C SER A 506 -6.48 6.42 2.55
#